data_AF-A0A7J9DIW9-F1
#
_entry.id   AF-A0A7J9DIW9-F1
#
_cell.length_a   1.000
_cell.length_b   1.000
_cell.length_c   1.000
_cell.angle_alpha   90.00
_cell.angle_beta   90.00
_cell.angle_gamma   90.00
#
_symmetry.space_group_name_H-M   'P 1'
#
loop_
_entity.id
_entity.type
_entity.pdbx_description
1 polymer ?
#
loop_
_entity_poly.entity_id
_entity_poly.type
_entity_poly.pdbx_seq_one_letter_code
_entity_poly.pdbx_strand_id
1 'polypeptide(L)' 'MVVRLSDIFQIEARALLEGLKHAWAQGYHQVEIESDDSLLVAVIQN' A
#
# COMPACT_ATOMS: atom_id res chain seq x y z
N MET A 1 12.49 18.44 2.13
CA MET A 1 11.52 17.74 3.00
C MET A 1 10.43 17.05 2.18
N VAL A 2 9.79 17.74 1.23
CA VAL A 2 8.74 17.18 0.34
C VAL A 2 9.20 15.99 -0.51
N VAL A 3 10.42 16.03 -1.07
CA VAL A 3 10.95 14.93 -1.91
C VAL A 3 11.09 13.61 -1.13
N ARG A 4 11.45 13.66 0.15
CA ARG A 4 11.57 12.43 0.96
C ARG A 4 10.21 11.81 1.27
N LEU A 5 9.16 12.63 1.38
CA LEU A 5 7.80 12.14 1.61
C LEU A 5 7.25 11.42 0.37
N SER A 6 7.55 11.91 -0.84
CA SER A 6 7.14 11.23 -2.07
C SER A 6 7.85 9.89 -2.25
N ASP A 7 9.12 9.80 -1.88
CA ASP A 7 9.90 8.57 -2.04
C ASP A 7 9.41 7.47 -1.08
N ILE A 8 9.12 7.83 0.18
CA ILE A 8 8.57 6.88 1.17
C ILE A 8 7.19 6.39 0.71
N PHE A 9 6.29 7.31 0.35
CA PHE A 9 4.96 6.95 -0.14
C PHE A 9 5.01 6.02 -1.35
N GLN A 10 5.93 6.26 -2.30
CA GLN A 10 6.09 5.39 -3.48
C GLN A 10 6.55 3.98 -3.10
N ILE A 11 7.43 3.85 -2.10
CA ILE A 11 7.89 2.55 -1.60
C ILE A 11 6.73 1.79 -0.97
N GLU A 12 5.97 2.43 -0.08
CA GLU A 12 4.83 1.82 0.61
C GLU A 12 3.71 1.43 -0.36
N ALA A 13 3.37 2.31 -1.31
CA ALA A 13 2.39 2.02 -2.35
C ALA A 13 2.81 0.84 -3.24
N ARG A 14 4.12 0.73 -3.54
CA ARG A 14 4.66 -0.42 -4.29
C ARG A 14 4.59 -1.71 -3.47
N ALA A 15 4.93 -1.66 -2.20
CA ALA A 15 4.86 -2.82 -1.30
C ALA A 15 3.41 -3.34 -1.21
N LEU A 16 2.44 -2.44 -1.08
CA LEU A 16 1.03 -2.78 -1.09
C LEU A 16 0.62 -3.47 -2.40
N LEU A 17 0.98 -2.91 -3.55
CA LEU A 17 0.64 -3.48 -4.86
C LEU A 17 1.19 -4.90 -5.04
N GLU A 18 2.46 -5.12 -4.65
CA GLU A 18 3.06 -6.46 -4.72
C GLU A 18 2.41 -7.44 -3.75
N GLY A 19 2.05 -6.99 -2.55
CA GLY A 19 1.28 -7.79 -1.58
C GLY A 19 -0.09 -8.21 -2.13
N LEU A 20 -0.82 -7.29 -2.77
CA LEU A 20 -2.12 -7.57 -3.39
C LEU A 20 -2.00 -8.57 -4.56
N LYS A 21 -1.00 -8.41 -5.43
CA LYS A 21 -0.72 -9.39 -6.50
C LYS A 21 -0.43 -10.77 -5.93
N HIS A 22 0.35 -10.84 -4.84
CA HIS A 22 0.66 -12.09 -4.18
C HIS A 22 -0.60 -12.75 -3.60
N ALA A 23 -1.43 -11.99 -2.86
CA ALA A 23 -2.67 -12.50 -2.30
C ALA A 23 -3.63 -13.01 -3.39
N TRP A 24 -3.74 -12.28 -4.50
CA TRP A 24 -4.51 -12.70 -5.65
C TRP A 24 -4.01 -14.01 -6.26
N ALA A 25 -2.69 -14.15 -6.45
CA ALA A 25 -2.09 -15.37 -6.97
C ALA A 25 -2.33 -16.60 -6.07
N GLN A 26 -2.52 -16.38 -4.77
CA GLN A 26 -2.87 -17.41 -3.79
C GLN A 26 -4.38 -17.72 -3.74
N GLY A 27 -5.21 -17.00 -4.52
CA GLY A 27 -6.66 -17.20 -4.57
C GLY A 27 -7.43 -16.49 -3.45
N TYR A 28 -6.81 -15.56 -2.73
CA TYR A 28 -7.54 -14.73 -1.76
C TYR A 28 -8.39 -13.69 -2.49
N HIS A 29 -9.67 -13.62 -2.15
CA HIS A 29 -10.62 -12.67 -2.72
C HIS A 29 -10.94 -11.49 -1.79
N GLN A 30 -10.54 -11.59 -0.52
CA GLN A 30 -10.69 -10.54 0.47
C GLN A 30 -9.42 -10.48 1.30
N VAL A 31 -8.90 -9.28 1.49
CA VAL A 31 -7.68 -9.00 2.26
C VAL A 31 -7.91 -7.80 3.16
N GLU A 32 -7.34 -7.85 4.35
CA GLU A 32 -7.24 -6.72 5.26
C GLU A 32 -5.86 -6.07 5.08
N ILE A 33 -5.84 -4.75 5.01
CA ILE A 33 -4.62 -3.97 4.84
C ILE A 33 -4.43 -3.14 6.10
N GLU A 34 -3.30 -3.33 6.76
CA GLU A 34 -2.84 -2.52 7.89
C GLU A 34 -1.59 -1.74 7.46
N SER A 35 -1.58 -0.42 7.67
CA SER A 35 -0.45 0.45 7.36
C SER A 35 -0.34 1.56 8.40
N ASP A 36 0.88 1.90 8.78
CA ASP A 36 1.22 3.04 9.64
C ASP A 36 1.41 4.34 8.85
N ASP A 37 1.47 4.28 7.51
CA ASP A 37 1.50 5.45 6.64
C ASP A 37 0.08 6.03 6.49
N SER A 38 -0.19 7.06 7.30
CA SER A 38 -1.46 7.79 7.28
C SER A 38 -1.84 8.37 5.92
N LEU A 39 -0.88 8.75 5.06
CA LEU A 39 -1.17 9.26 3.72
C LEU A 39 -1.60 8.12 2.80
N LEU A 40 -0.94 6.96 2.89
CA LEU A 40 -1.34 5.76 2.15
C LEU A 40 -2.75 5.31 2.54
N VAL A 41 -3.04 5.26 3.85
CA VAL A 41 -4.38 4.93 4.37
C VAL A 41 -5.42 5.88 3.81
N ALA A 42 -5.17 7.19 3.83
CA ALA A 42 -6.09 8.19 3.31
C ALA A 42 -6.34 8.06 1.79
N VAL A 43 -5.36 7.61 1.02
CA VAL A 43 -5.49 7.39 -0.44
C VAL A 43 -6.32 6.15 -0.75
N ILE A 44 -6.18 5.06 0.03
CA ILE A 44 -6.89 3.79 -0.24
C ILE A 44 -8.35 3.85 0.22
N GLN A 45 -8.65 4.64 1.25
CA GLN A 45 -10.00 4.77 1.81
C GLN A 45 -10.92 5.73 1.04
N ASN A 46 -10.43 6.39 -0.01
CA ASN A 46 -11.12 7.46 -0.75
C ASN A 46 -11.30 7.05 -2.22
#